data_AF-A0AAW8KQG0-F1
#
_entry.id   AF-A0AAW8KQG0-F1
#
_cell.length_a   1.000
_cell.length_b   1.000
_cell.length_c   1.000
_cell.angle_alpha   90.00
_cell.angle_beta   90.00
_cell.angle_gamma   90.00
#
_symmetry.space_group_name_H-M   'P 1'
#
loop_
_entity.id
_entity.type
_entity.pdbx_description
1 polymer ?
#
loop_
_entity_poly.entity_id
_entity_poly.type
_entity_poly.pdbx_seq_one_letter_code
_entity_poly.pdbx_strand_id
1 'polypeptide(L)'
;VIVLVTCVMPAEYAIDPTGMGKVLGLTKMGEIKQSLTEESENGINAAQAVNSVEQISVETSTQTATDNAQMIMPAINKESISIELKPGQATEVKLTMPQSASVNFDWKAVGGGLNYDTHGDPVNAPKGFYHGYGKGKNET
;
A
#
# COMPACT_ATOMS: atom_id res chain seq x y z
N VAL A 1 17.52 2.41 -35.65
CA VAL A 1 17.62 3.87 -35.37
C VAL A 1 16.26 4.51 -35.19
N ILE A 2 15.37 4.58 -36.20
CA ILE A 2 14.07 5.30 -36.09
C ILE A 2 13.26 4.90 -34.84
N VAL A 3 12.98 3.60 -34.64
CA VAL A 3 12.23 3.10 -33.47
C VAL A 3 12.89 3.43 -32.12
N LEU A 4 14.23 3.51 -32.08
CA LEU A 4 14.97 3.90 -30.88
C LEU A 4 14.61 5.34 -30.48
N VAL A 5 14.53 6.23 -31.48
CA VAL A 5 14.33 7.67 -31.29
C VAL A 5 12.86 8.02 -31.05
N THR A 6 11.92 7.36 -31.72
CA THR A 6 10.48 7.69 -31.65
C THR A 6 9.69 6.91 -30.60
N CYS A 7 10.22 5.79 -30.10
CA CYS A 7 9.52 4.90 -29.17
C CYS A 7 10.33 4.60 -27.90
N VAL A 8 11.60 4.20 -28.04
CA VAL A 8 12.42 3.79 -26.88
C VAL A 8 12.84 4.99 -26.02
N MET A 9 13.37 6.07 -26.60
CA MET A 9 13.77 7.26 -25.82
C MET A 9 12.60 7.93 -25.07
N PRO A 10 11.40 8.11 -25.68
CA PRO A 10 10.24 8.62 -24.95
C PRO A 10 9.80 7.71 -23.81
N ALA A 11 9.75 6.39 -24.02
CA ALA A 11 9.22 5.44 -23.03
C ALA A 11 10.14 5.23 -21.81
N GLU A 12 11.46 5.25 -22.01
CA GLU A 12 12.42 4.97 -20.93
C GLU A 12 13.03 6.22 -20.30
N TYR A 13 13.13 7.33 -21.03
CA TYR A 13 13.86 8.53 -20.60
C TYR A 13 13.06 9.84 -20.70
N ALA A 14 11.79 9.79 -21.11
CA ALA A 14 10.96 10.97 -21.42
C ALA A 14 11.52 11.92 -22.52
N ILE A 15 12.63 11.55 -23.17
CA ILE A 15 13.28 12.34 -24.23
C ILE A 15 12.61 12.03 -25.56
N ASP A 16 11.78 12.95 -26.04
CA ASP A 16 11.08 12.84 -27.32
C ASP A 16 11.45 14.00 -28.28
N PRO A 17 12.49 13.84 -29.11
CA PRO A 17 12.88 14.85 -30.10
C PRO A 17 11.92 14.90 -31.31
N THR A 18 10.89 14.03 -31.36
CA THR A 18 9.98 13.90 -32.50
C THR A 18 8.53 14.28 -32.20
N GLY A 19 8.17 14.45 -30.93
CA GLY A 19 6.81 14.71 -30.45
C GLY A 19 5.86 13.50 -30.53
N MET A 20 6.25 12.42 -31.21
CA MET A 20 5.41 11.22 -31.38
C MET A 20 5.19 10.47 -30.07
N GLY A 21 6.20 10.37 -29.22
CA GLY A 21 6.10 9.75 -27.91
C GLY A 21 5.12 10.48 -26.99
N LYS A 22 5.06 11.81 -27.06
CA LYS A 22 4.06 12.62 -26.33
C LYS A 22 2.64 12.41 -26.86
N VAL A 23 2.46 12.32 -28.18
CA VAL A 23 1.15 12.03 -28.82
C VAL A 23 0.66 10.62 -28.50
N LEU A 24 1.57 9.64 -28.46
CA LEU A 24 1.28 8.24 -28.12
C LEU A 24 1.22 7.99 -26.59
N GLY A 25 1.49 9.01 -25.76
CA GLY A 25 1.48 8.90 -24.30
C GLY A 25 2.66 8.15 -23.68
N LEU A 26 3.67 7.77 -24.47
CA LEU A 26 4.85 7.01 -24.03
C LEU A 26 5.72 7.79 -23.05
N THR A 27 5.83 9.12 -23.19
CA THR A 27 6.65 9.97 -22.30
C THR A 27 6.25 9.87 -20.84
N LYS A 28 4.95 9.64 -20.55
CA LYS A 28 4.43 9.49 -19.19
C LYS A 28 5.09 8.34 -18.43
N MET A 29 5.45 7.25 -19.12
CA MET A 29 6.12 6.12 -18.48
C MET A 29 7.56 6.47 -18.10
N GLY A 30 8.26 7.24 -18.94
CA GLY A 30 9.60 7.74 -18.66
C GLY A 30 9.61 8.73 -17.49
N GLU A 31 8.67 9.67 -17.48
CA GLU A 31 8.48 10.65 -16.39
C GLU A 31 8.24 9.95 -15.04
N ILE A 32 7.37 8.94 -15.00
CA ILE A 32 7.08 8.13 -13.80
C ILE A 32 8.31 7.34 -13.35
N LYS A 33 9.05 6.69 -14.27
CA LYS A 33 10.28 5.96 -13.93
C LYS A 33 11.35 6.88 -13.33
N GLN A 34 11.50 8.08 -13.90
CA GLN A 34 12.44 9.07 -13.41
C GLN A 34 12.02 9.59 -12.02
N SER A 35 10.75 9.95 -11.82
CA SER A 35 10.26 10.44 -10.53
C SER A 35 10.33 9.39 -9.42
N LEU A 36 10.05 8.11 -9.70
CA LEU A 36 10.21 7.04 -8.72
C LEU A 36 11.69 6.82 -8.34
N THR A 37 12.61 7.03 -9.28
CA THR A 37 14.05 6.94 -9.00
C THR A 37 14.49 8.10 -8.11
N GLU A 38 14.10 9.33 -8.45
CA GLU A 38 14.40 10.55 -7.68
C GLU A 38 13.72 10.55 -6.28
N GLU A 39 12.54 9.97 -6.14
CA GLU A 39 11.84 9.81 -4.85
C GLU A 39 12.46 8.72 -3.97
N SER A 40 12.89 7.60 -4.58
CA SER A 40 13.65 6.54 -3.89
C SER A 40 15.01 7.01 -3.35
N GLU A 41 15.57 8.10 -3.89
CA GLU A 41 16.84 8.68 -3.42
C GLU A 41 16.66 9.72 -2.31
N ASN A 42 15.47 10.34 -2.17
CA ASN A 42 15.26 11.51 -1.29
C ASN A 42 14.52 11.24 0.04
N GLY A 43 14.03 10.02 0.29
CA GLY A 43 13.66 9.57 1.65
C GLY A 43 12.51 10.33 2.34
N ILE A 44 11.27 9.88 2.05
CA ILE A 44 10.02 10.07 2.81
C ILE A 44 10.08 10.98 4.07
N ASN A 45 9.71 12.25 3.88
CA ASN A 45 9.41 13.19 4.97
C ASN A 45 8.02 13.83 4.76
N ALA A 46 6.96 13.20 5.28
CA ALA A 46 5.61 13.77 5.32
C ALA A 46 4.73 13.16 6.42
N ALA A 47 5.10 13.38 7.69
CA ALA A 47 4.25 13.06 8.84
C ALA A 47 3.59 14.33 9.41
N GLN A 48 2.32 14.58 9.05
CA GLN A 48 1.39 15.50 9.73
C GLN A 48 0.00 14.83 9.68
N ALA A 49 -0.56 14.28 10.77
CA ALA A 49 -1.04 14.93 12.00
C ALA A 49 -2.31 15.77 11.80
N VAL A 50 -3.47 15.22 12.21
CA VAL A 50 -4.65 15.94 12.73
C VAL A 50 -5.50 15.00 13.62
N ASN A 51 -6.17 15.57 14.63
CA ASN A 51 -6.84 14.88 15.75
C ASN A 51 -8.37 14.84 15.62
N SER A 52 -9.01 13.87 16.30
CA SER A 52 -10.41 13.84 16.80
C SER A 52 -11.54 13.95 15.75
N VAL A 53 -12.78 13.47 15.90
CA VAL A 53 -13.66 13.05 17.03
C VAL A 53 -14.63 11.94 16.48
N GLU A 54 -15.46 11.16 17.19
CA GLU A 54 -15.90 11.11 18.60
C GLU A 54 -16.32 9.67 19.03
N GLN A 55 -16.68 9.55 20.31
CA GLN A 55 -17.16 8.39 21.09
C GLN A 55 -18.62 7.95 20.79
N ILE A 56 -18.87 6.63 20.65
CA ILE A 56 -20.14 6.01 21.07
C ILE A 56 -19.86 4.71 21.84
N SER A 57 -20.37 4.66 23.08
CA SER A 57 -20.39 3.47 23.94
C SER A 57 -21.71 2.71 23.76
N VAL A 58 -21.65 1.36 23.74
CA VAL A 58 -22.76 0.50 24.19
C VAL A 58 -22.17 -0.65 25.02
N GLU A 59 -22.78 -0.89 26.16
CA GLU A 59 -22.27 -1.75 27.22
C GLU A 59 -22.60 -3.25 27.06
N THR A 60 -21.70 -4.08 27.60
CA THR A 60 -21.98 -5.25 28.44
C THR A 60 -22.93 -6.36 27.98
N SER A 61 -22.36 -7.57 27.87
CA SER A 61 -22.96 -8.78 28.46
C SER A 61 -21.84 -9.75 28.87
N THR A 62 -21.59 -9.85 30.17
CA THR A 62 -20.60 -10.77 30.79
C THR A 62 -21.20 -12.15 31.03
N GLN A 63 -20.49 -13.21 30.67
CA GLN A 63 -20.69 -14.53 31.28
C GLN A 63 -19.35 -15.27 31.44
N THR A 64 -19.23 -16.02 32.54
CA THR A 64 -17.94 -16.26 33.20
C THR A 64 -17.44 -17.70 33.05
N ALA A 65 -16.20 -17.82 32.58
CA ALA A 65 -15.18 -18.87 32.82
C ALA A 65 -15.57 -20.36 32.87
N THR A 66 -14.86 -21.15 32.05
CA THR A 66 -14.09 -22.29 32.58
C THR A 66 -12.79 -22.47 31.78
N ASP A 67 -11.77 -23.00 32.45
CA ASP A 67 -10.36 -22.84 32.08
C ASP A 67 -9.89 -23.76 30.94
N ASN A 68 -9.22 -23.15 29.96
CA ASN A 68 -8.23 -23.77 29.10
C ASN A 68 -7.30 -22.64 28.65
N ALA A 69 -6.00 -22.80 28.88
CA ALA A 69 -4.97 -21.78 28.63
C ALA A 69 -4.70 -21.56 27.12
N GLN A 70 -5.71 -21.11 26.39
CA GLN A 70 -5.54 -20.50 25.08
C GLN A 70 -4.84 -19.15 25.29
N MET A 71 -3.69 -18.96 24.64
CA MET A 71 -2.95 -17.70 24.65
C MET A 71 -3.91 -16.56 24.29
N ILE A 72 -4.28 -15.73 25.28
CA ILE A 72 -5.20 -14.62 25.07
C ILE A 72 -4.45 -13.54 24.30
N MET A 73 -4.49 -13.67 22.98
CA MET A 73 -4.30 -12.56 22.06
C MET A 73 -5.06 -11.34 22.60
N PRO A 74 -4.42 -10.16 22.74
CA PRO A 74 -5.15 -8.94 23.07
C PRO A 74 -6.33 -8.80 22.10
N ALA A 75 -7.52 -8.52 22.63
CA ALA A 75 -8.69 -8.33 21.79
C ALA A 75 -8.43 -7.14 20.85
N ILE A 76 -8.13 -7.44 19.58
CA ILE A 76 -7.99 -6.41 18.56
C ILE A 76 -9.38 -5.80 18.40
N ASN A 77 -9.53 -4.53 18.80
CA ASN A 77 -10.74 -3.78 18.50
C ASN A 77 -10.95 -3.83 16.98
N LYS A 78 -12.17 -4.18 16.54
CA LYS A 78 -12.50 -4.21 15.11
C LYS A 78 -12.43 -2.78 14.58
N GLU A 79 -11.33 -2.46 13.92
CA GLU A 79 -11.06 -1.15 13.37
C GLU A 79 -11.23 -1.19 11.84
N SER A 80 -12.13 -0.34 11.34
CA SER A 80 -12.37 -0.17 9.91
C SER A 80 -11.90 1.23 9.52
N ILE A 81 -10.97 1.31 8.57
CA ILE A 81 -10.46 2.56 8.03
C ILE A 81 -10.86 2.71 6.56
N SER A 82 -11.15 3.94 6.14
CA SER A 82 -11.41 4.31 4.75
C SER A 82 -10.32 5.26 4.28
N ILE A 83 -9.68 4.97 3.15
CA ILE A 83 -8.60 5.78 2.59
C ILE A 83 -8.99 6.19 1.17
N GLU A 84 -8.93 7.48 0.88
CA GLU A 84 -9.08 8.01 -0.48
C GLU A 84 -7.72 8.03 -1.19
N LEU A 85 -7.64 7.42 -2.38
CA LEU A 85 -6.44 7.39 -3.21
C LEU A 85 -6.70 8.13 -4.52
N LYS A 86 -5.86 9.13 -4.82
CA LYS A 86 -5.84 9.78 -6.13
C LYS A 86 -5.21 8.85 -7.18
N PRO A 87 -5.48 9.02 -8.49
CA PRO A 87 -4.82 8.24 -9.53
C PRO A 87 -3.29 8.30 -9.43
N GLY A 88 -2.64 7.14 -9.31
CA GLY A 88 -1.19 7.01 -9.12
C GLY A 88 -0.70 7.10 -7.67
N GLN A 89 -1.58 7.41 -6.70
CA GLN A 89 -1.23 7.42 -5.28
C GLN A 89 -1.26 6.01 -4.68
N ALA A 90 -0.31 5.71 -3.80
CA ALA A 90 -0.29 4.51 -2.98
C ALA A 90 -0.48 4.84 -1.49
N THR A 91 -0.84 3.84 -0.70
CA THR A 91 -0.84 3.88 0.76
C THR A 91 -0.42 2.52 1.29
N GLU A 92 0.17 2.48 2.48
CA GLU A 92 0.52 1.23 3.17
C GLU A 92 -0.14 1.23 4.55
N VAL A 93 -0.86 0.14 4.85
CA VAL A 93 -1.48 -0.09 6.16
C VAL A 93 -0.71 -1.21 6.85
N LYS A 94 -0.03 -0.89 7.95
CA LYS A 94 0.84 -1.84 8.67
C LYS A 94 0.27 -2.12 10.06
N LEU A 95 0.12 -3.40 10.40
CA LEU A 95 -0.37 -3.86 11.70
C LEU A 95 0.75 -4.58 12.45
N THR A 96 1.17 -4.02 13.59
CA THR A 96 2.12 -4.66 14.49
C THR A 96 1.38 -5.64 15.41
N MET A 97 1.85 -6.88 15.49
CA MET A 97 1.22 -7.94 16.29
C MET A 97 2.24 -8.67 17.18
N PRO A 98 1.80 -9.28 18.30
CA PRO A 98 2.63 -10.21 19.08
C PRO A 98 3.14 -11.40 18.25
N GLN A 99 4.21 -12.05 18.70
CA GLN A 99 4.66 -13.31 18.08
C GLN A 99 3.58 -14.40 18.22
N SER A 100 3.44 -15.23 17.18
CA SER A 100 2.39 -16.26 17.06
C SER A 100 0.95 -15.74 17.04
N ALA A 101 0.77 -14.44 16.80
CA ALA A 101 -0.53 -13.84 16.55
C ALA A 101 -1.16 -14.28 15.22
N SER A 102 -2.45 -14.04 15.08
CA SER A 102 -3.16 -14.11 13.80
C SER A 102 -4.23 -13.03 13.75
N VAL A 103 -4.46 -12.49 12.56
CA VAL A 103 -5.49 -11.48 12.27
C VAL A 103 -6.28 -11.92 11.04
N ASN A 104 -7.58 -11.66 11.06
CA ASN A 104 -8.43 -11.71 9.88
C ASN A 104 -8.75 -10.27 9.49
N PHE A 105 -8.58 -9.94 8.21
CA PHE A 105 -8.93 -8.65 7.65
C PHE A 105 -9.63 -8.85 6.30
N ASP A 106 -10.52 -7.93 5.98
CA ASP A 106 -11.23 -7.85 4.70
C ASP A 106 -11.09 -6.42 4.18
N TRP A 107 -10.97 -6.24 2.87
CA TRP A 107 -10.89 -4.92 2.24
C TRP A 107 -11.60 -4.91 0.90
N LYS A 108 -12.00 -3.71 0.47
CA LYS A 108 -12.67 -3.49 -0.83
C LYS A 108 -12.24 -2.15 -1.42
N ALA A 109 -11.88 -2.14 -2.70
CA ALA A 109 -11.74 -0.92 -3.48
C ALA A 109 -13.07 -0.52 -4.14
N VAL A 110 -13.25 0.77 -4.38
CA VAL A 110 -14.40 1.35 -5.10
C VAL A 110 -13.85 2.41 -6.06
N GLY A 111 -14.37 2.44 -7.30
CA GLY A 111 -14.02 3.48 -8.28
C GLY A 111 -12.96 3.10 -9.32
N GLY A 112 -12.48 1.85 -9.32
CA GLY A 112 -11.58 1.33 -10.36
C GLY A 112 -10.64 0.25 -9.85
N GLY A 113 -9.71 -0.17 -10.71
CA GLY A 113 -8.77 -1.23 -10.38
C GLY A 113 -7.64 -0.80 -9.45
N LEU A 114 -7.45 -1.51 -8.33
CA LEU A 114 -6.42 -1.23 -7.33
C LEU A 114 -5.37 -2.35 -7.27
N ASN A 115 -4.09 -1.99 -7.41
CA ASN A 115 -2.97 -2.90 -7.16
C ASN A 115 -2.75 -3.05 -5.65
N TYR A 116 -2.45 -4.26 -5.18
CA TYR A 116 -2.18 -4.55 -3.77
C TYR A 116 -1.03 -5.55 -3.61
N ASP A 117 -0.32 -5.43 -2.49
CA ASP A 117 0.71 -6.38 -2.03
C ASP A 117 0.57 -6.54 -0.51
N THR A 118 -0.03 -7.65 -0.08
CA THR A 118 -0.11 -8.03 1.33
C THR A 118 1.13 -8.83 1.68
N HIS A 119 1.94 -8.28 2.57
CA HIS A 119 3.14 -8.91 3.11
C HIS A 119 3.25 -8.65 4.62
N GLY A 120 4.16 -9.34 5.29
CA GLY A 120 4.47 -9.10 6.69
C GLY A 120 5.92 -9.44 6.99
N ASP A 121 6.55 -8.63 7.83
CA ASP A 121 7.95 -8.79 8.21
C ASP A 121 8.08 -8.86 9.73
N PRO A 122 9.02 -9.66 10.27
CA PRO A 122 9.31 -9.64 11.69
C PRO A 122 9.91 -8.28 12.10
N VAL A 123 9.69 -7.89 13.35
CA VAL A 123 10.36 -6.71 13.92
C VAL A 123 11.88 -6.93 13.86
N ASN A 124 12.61 -5.98 13.25
CA ASN A 124 14.03 -6.08 12.90
C ASN A 124 14.36 -7.17 11.85
N ALA A 125 13.52 -7.28 10.81
CA ALA A 125 13.78 -8.17 9.67
C ALA A 125 15.17 -7.93 9.01
N PRO A 126 15.88 -8.99 8.60
CA PRO A 126 17.11 -8.85 7.81
C PRO A 126 16.87 -8.09 6.51
N LYS A 127 17.88 -7.34 6.03
CA LYS A 127 17.77 -6.60 4.76
C LYS A 127 17.47 -7.55 3.60
N GLY A 128 16.31 -7.38 2.97
CA GLY A 128 15.83 -8.23 1.88
C GLY A 128 14.99 -9.44 2.31
N PHE A 129 14.68 -9.58 3.61
CA PHE A 129 13.58 -10.44 4.04
C PHE A 129 12.25 -9.84 3.55
N TYR A 130 11.36 -10.68 3.06
CA TYR A 130 10.00 -10.36 2.65
C TYR A 130 9.16 -11.62 2.75
N HIS A 131 8.00 -11.56 3.40
CA HIS A 131 7.03 -12.67 3.42
C HIS A 131 5.67 -12.19 2.88
N GLY A 132 5.43 -12.47 1.59
CA GLY A 132 4.18 -12.12 0.90
C GLY A 132 3.07 -13.14 1.15
N TYR A 133 1.89 -12.63 1.54
CA TYR A 133 0.64 -13.39 1.65
C TYR A 133 -0.17 -13.37 0.36
N GLY A 134 -0.03 -12.32 -0.45
CA GLY A 134 -0.66 -12.24 -1.76
C GLY A 134 -0.51 -10.87 -2.39
N LYS A 135 -0.33 -10.84 -3.72
CA LYS A 135 -0.27 -9.61 -4.50
C LYS A 135 -1.09 -9.75 -5.77
N GLY A 136 -1.60 -8.63 -6.27
CA GLY A 136 -2.38 -8.64 -7.49
C GLY A 136 -2.97 -7.28 -7.82
N LYS A 137 -3.92 -7.30 -8.73
CA LYS A 137 -4.76 -6.17 -9.08
C LYS A 137 -6.20 -6.61 -8.88
N ASN A 138 -6.91 -5.92 -7.99
CA ASN A 138 -8.36 -6.02 -7.94
C ASN A 138 -8.88 -5.26 -9.16
N GLU A 139 -9.53 -5.94 -10.10
CA GLU A 139 -10.20 -5.32 -11.23
C GLU A 139 -11.70 -5.32 -10.96
N THR A 140 -12.30 -4.13 -10.97
CA THR A 140 -13.75 -3.89 -10.82
C THR A 140 -14.29 -3.27 -12.09
#